data_AF-A0ABD0JAY5-F1
#
_entry.id   AF-A0ABD0JAY5-F1
#
_cell.length_a   1.000
_cell.length_b   1.000
_cell.length_c   1.000
_cell.angle_alpha   90.00
_cell.angle_beta   90.00
_cell.angle_gamma   90.00
#
_symmetry.space_group_name_H-M   'P 1'
#
loop_
_entity.id
_entity.type
_entity.pdbx_description
1 polymer ?
#
loop_
_entity_poly.entity_id
_entity_poly.type
_entity_poly.pdbx_seq_one_letter_code
_entity_poly.pdbx_strand_id
1 'polypeptide(L)'
;MEQKQQGHKGWFIGLFVLNFFVLLCLYFTAIAQPEFIEGIYKHSMENQSAKYYIQITPSGWTFSIWGFIYVWQALWAIYSLVLLCRKTPDGPAYLCPVTLTPAMFVCFMLANACSIAWSFFFDRDHIEAAFVAILGIPIFLVLAIALSYRALDAASPTLVAQGRSRDIWLVRGLVHNALAMYGTWTAIASLLNLAIVIHYRSDPVISNEDACTVALAVLSVEILVFYATDLLLLDRYSRYTITPYIVVVVAFIGSIDKNWVDGARNSIFSAVLLAVGGVGLLVKLILTVYRHVTRPRTQIQNDVIISQDRVRRPGYRGIFVSTPGNQSDKYYLEITPAGWTFSIWGFIYTWQALWVLYSIVNLFRTTAQGPAYVNPPVLPCSLFVLYSLTNCCNIAWLFLFDRDYIEGAFVALFFTAFSLILALAVTYRSLDWCSSQLVEQGRSVDIWLVRGLVHNGLGIYATWTSIATLLNMAMVITYSDGSDISVKTASTVALGVLTAEIVVFVGTDLFLLDRYSRYTITPYLVVVVALIGSISKNWESGATNSIFTAVLLAVGSLALLVKLVLTIYRHVTRPRYTSHVTSTLSKSQLP
;
A
#
# COMPACT_ATOMS: atom_id res chain seq x y z
N MET A 1 -17.41 15.65 -28.82
CA MET A 1 -16.52 15.37 -27.66
C MET A 1 -17.30 15.08 -26.37
N GLU A 2 -18.58 15.44 -26.25
CA GLU A 2 -19.41 15.14 -25.07
C GLU A 2 -19.72 13.63 -24.84
N GLN A 3 -19.88 12.83 -25.90
CA GLN A 3 -20.21 11.40 -25.76
C GLN A 3 -19.07 10.54 -25.17
N LYS A 4 -17.79 10.90 -25.37
CA LYS A 4 -16.65 10.15 -24.81
C LYS A 4 -16.41 10.45 -23.31
N GLN A 5 -16.94 11.58 -22.81
CA GLN A 5 -16.88 11.96 -21.40
C GLN A 5 -18.03 11.34 -20.56
N GLN A 6 -19.03 10.75 -21.21
CA GLN A 6 -20.22 10.18 -20.58
C GLN A 6 -19.99 8.75 -20.08
N GLY A 7 -19.16 7.95 -20.79
CA GLY A 7 -18.81 6.58 -20.39
C GLY A 7 -17.96 6.46 -19.13
N HIS A 8 -17.15 7.48 -18.80
CA HIS A 8 -16.35 7.52 -17.57
C HIS A 8 -17.16 7.91 -16.31
N LYS A 9 -18.45 8.27 -16.44
CA LYS A 9 -19.29 8.73 -15.31
C LYS A 9 -20.15 7.62 -14.70
N GLY A 10 -20.55 6.60 -15.49
CA GLY A 10 -21.47 5.55 -15.04
C GLY A 10 -20.92 4.64 -13.93
N TRP A 11 -19.66 4.20 -14.05
CA TRP A 11 -19.04 3.35 -13.03
C TRP A 11 -18.83 4.10 -11.71
N PHE A 12 -18.53 5.41 -11.76
CA PHE A 12 -18.37 6.22 -10.56
C PHE A 12 -19.71 6.38 -9.84
N ILE A 13 -20.81 6.66 -10.55
CA ILE A 13 -22.17 6.65 -10.00
C ILE A 13 -22.51 5.29 -9.38
N GLY A 14 -22.12 4.20 -10.06
CA GLY A 14 -22.27 2.83 -9.55
C GLY A 14 -21.63 2.62 -8.17
N LEU A 15 -20.49 3.25 -7.89
CA LEU A 15 -19.83 3.16 -6.57
C LEU A 15 -20.69 3.79 -5.46
N PHE A 16 -21.30 4.95 -5.69
CA PHE A 16 -22.17 5.59 -4.70
C PHE A 16 -23.37 4.71 -4.36
N VAL A 17 -24.04 4.19 -5.39
CA VAL A 17 -25.24 3.36 -5.26
C VAL A 17 -24.91 2.05 -4.56
N LEU A 18 -23.83 1.37 -4.97
CA LEU A 18 -23.41 0.11 -4.36
C LEU A 18 -23.04 0.29 -2.88
N ASN A 19 -22.29 1.34 -2.53
CA ASN A 19 -21.92 1.61 -1.13
C ASN A 19 -23.15 1.88 -0.26
N PHE A 20 -24.14 2.61 -0.78
CA PHE A 20 -25.40 2.83 -0.08
C PHE A 20 -26.16 1.52 0.17
N PHE A 21 -26.28 0.65 -0.84
CA PHE A 21 -26.95 -0.63 -0.68
C PHE A 21 -26.21 -1.58 0.28
N VAL A 22 -24.88 -1.65 0.22
CA VAL A 22 -24.08 -2.46 1.16
C VAL A 22 -24.30 -1.99 2.59
N LEU A 23 -24.29 -0.67 2.82
CA LEU A 23 -24.56 -0.10 4.14
C LEU A 23 -25.98 -0.40 4.63
N LEU A 24 -26.96 -0.31 3.74
CA LEU A 24 -28.35 -0.63 4.05
C LEU A 24 -28.49 -2.10 4.46
N CYS A 25 -27.84 -3.02 3.73
CA CYS A 25 -27.80 -4.44 4.07
C CYS A 25 -27.15 -4.69 5.43
N LEU A 26 -25.98 -4.08 5.69
CA LEU A 26 -25.29 -4.21 6.99
C LEU A 26 -26.12 -3.68 8.14
N TYR A 27 -26.76 -2.52 7.96
CA TYR A 27 -27.66 -1.94 8.96
C TYR A 27 -28.83 -2.87 9.24
N PHE A 28 -29.53 -3.36 8.21
CA PHE A 28 -30.64 -4.29 8.38
C PHE A 28 -30.21 -5.62 9.01
N THR A 29 -29.02 -6.14 8.68
CA THR A 29 -28.48 -7.33 9.37
C THR A 29 -28.20 -7.06 10.84
N ALA A 30 -27.72 -5.86 11.19
CA ALA A 30 -27.42 -5.51 12.58
C ALA A 30 -28.66 -5.31 13.46
N ILE A 31 -29.81 -4.92 12.88
CA ILE A 31 -31.06 -4.68 13.62
C ILE A 31 -32.13 -5.76 13.39
N ALA A 32 -31.85 -6.75 12.54
CA ALA A 32 -32.79 -7.81 12.23
C ALA A 32 -33.08 -8.64 13.49
N GLN A 33 -34.35 -9.01 13.67
CA GLN A 33 -34.76 -9.89 14.75
C GLN A 33 -34.09 -11.26 14.59
N PRO A 34 -33.79 -11.99 15.69
CA PRO A 34 -33.11 -13.29 15.63
C PRO A 34 -33.76 -14.27 14.65
N GLU A 35 -35.09 -14.26 14.54
CA GLU A 35 -35.91 -15.07 13.64
C GLU A 35 -35.60 -14.83 12.14
N PHE A 36 -35.20 -13.61 11.76
CA PHE A 36 -34.89 -13.25 10.37
C PHE A 36 -33.46 -13.65 9.95
N ILE A 37 -32.57 -13.84 10.93
CA ILE A 37 -31.17 -14.19 10.71
C ILE A 37 -30.92 -15.68 11.02
N GLU A 38 -31.96 -16.40 11.43
CA GLU A 38 -31.93 -17.82 11.75
C GLU A 38 -31.46 -18.63 10.54
N GLY A 39 -30.30 -19.29 10.67
CA GLY A 39 -29.64 -20.04 9.59
C GLY A 39 -28.48 -19.33 8.87
N ILE A 40 -28.32 -18.00 9.01
CA ILE A 40 -27.17 -17.27 8.44
C ILE A 40 -25.96 -17.32 9.39
N TYR A 41 -26.20 -17.01 10.67
CA TYR A 41 -25.22 -17.18 11.75
C TYR A 41 -25.54 -18.42 12.59
N LYS A 42 -24.51 -19.12 13.04
CA LYS A 42 -24.64 -20.31 13.91
C LYS A 42 -24.83 -19.93 15.38
N HIS A 43 -24.31 -18.78 15.78
CA HIS A 43 -24.28 -18.30 17.15
C HIS A 43 -24.57 -16.79 17.18
N SER A 44 -25.14 -16.30 18.28
CA SER A 44 -25.21 -14.86 18.50
C SER A 44 -23.80 -14.30 18.79
N MET A 45 -23.55 -13.05 18.38
CA MET A 45 -22.29 -12.36 18.68
C MET A 45 -22.04 -12.23 20.19
N GLU A 46 -23.10 -12.09 20.98
CA GLU A 46 -23.02 -12.07 22.43
C GLU A 46 -22.54 -13.41 23.00
N ASN A 47 -23.11 -14.53 22.55
CA ASN A 47 -22.70 -15.87 22.98
C ASN A 47 -21.24 -16.16 22.56
N GLN A 48 -20.85 -15.73 21.36
CA GLN A 48 -19.48 -15.87 20.89
C GLN A 48 -18.50 -15.02 21.71
N SER A 49 -18.87 -13.77 22.02
CA SER A 49 -18.06 -12.91 22.89
C SER A 49 -17.97 -13.43 24.33
N ALA A 50 -19.00 -14.13 24.83
CA ALA A 50 -18.98 -14.77 26.14
C ALA A 50 -18.09 -16.02 26.15
N LYS A 51 -18.08 -16.79 25.06
CA LYS A 51 -17.21 -17.97 24.87
C LYS A 51 -15.73 -17.59 24.88
N TYR A 52 -15.35 -16.53 24.18
CA TYR A 52 -13.97 -16.04 24.09
C TYR A 52 -13.72 -14.84 25.01
N TYR A 53 -14.00 -15.01 26.30
CA TYR A 53 -13.84 -13.93 27.28
C TYR A 53 -12.37 -13.58 27.52
N ILE A 54 -12.07 -12.28 27.56
CA ILE A 54 -10.78 -11.71 27.97
C ILE A 54 -11.02 -10.53 28.91
N GLN A 55 -10.06 -10.25 29.81
CA GLN A 55 -10.16 -9.20 30.85
C GLN A 55 -10.35 -7.76 30.33
N ILE A 56 -10.23 -7.53 29.03
CA ILE A 56 -10.43 -6.23 28.38
C ILE A 56 -11.69 -6.18 27.50
N THR A 57 -12.52 -7.23 27.52
CA THR A 57 -13.80 -7.23 26.80
C THR A 57 -14.76 -6.25 27.47
N PRO A 58 -15.31 -5.25 26.78
CA PRO A 58 -16.18 -4.26 27.40
C PRO A 58 -17.53 -4.83 27.84
N SER A 59 -18.23 -4.10 28.72
CA SER A 59 -19.61 -4.38 29.12
C SER A 59 -20.57 -4.30 27.94
N GLY A 60 -21.68 -5.03 28.04
CA GLY A 60 -22.67 -5.21 26.97
C GLY A 60 -23.20 -3.89 26.38
N TRP A 61 -23.46 -2.88 27.23
CA TRP A 61 -23.98 -1.58 26.78
C TRP A 61 -23.01 -0.87 25.83
N THR A 62 -21.70 -1.11 25.95
CA THR A 62 -20.66 -0.48 25.12
C THR A 62 -20.82 -0.85 23.65
N PHE A 63 -21.35 -2.04 23.35
CA PHE A 63 -21.59 -2.48 21.97
C PHE A 63 -22.68 -1.68 21.25
N SER A 64 -23.48 -0.88 21.97
CA SER A 64 -24.42 0.08 21.37
C SER A 64 -23.74 1.10 20.45
N ILE A 65 -22.41 1.28 20.57
CA ILE A 65 -21.60 2.11 19.67
C ILE A 65 -21.75 1.70 18.20
N TRP A 66 -22.03 0.43 17.91
CA TRP A 66 -22.31 -0.04 16.55
C TRP A 66 -23.54 0.65 15.94
N GLY A 67 -24.59 0.88 16.75
CA GLY A 67 -25.76 1.64 16.31
C GLY A 67 -25.38 3.05 15.87
N PHE A 68 -24.57 3.75 16.68
CA PHE A 68 -24.06 5.08 16.34
C PHE A 68 -23.17 5.07 15.09
N ILE A 69 -22.29 4.07 14.97
CA ILE A 69 -21.44 3.89 13.78
C ILE A 69 -22.34 3.75 12.54
N TYR A 70 -23.28 2.81 12.53
CA TYR A 70 -24.12 2.56 11.35
C TYR A 70 -25.00 3.75 10.99
N VAL A 71 -25.59 4.44 11.97
CA VAL A 71 -26.36 5.66 11.72
C VAL A 71 -25.47 6.73 11.07
N TRP A 72 -24.27 6.96 11.60
CA TRP A 72 -23.36 7.96 11.02
C TRP A 72 -22.85 7.56 9.63
N GLN A 73 -22.63 6.25 9.39
CA GLN A 73 -22.31 5.73 8.07
C GLN A 73 -23.44 5.99 7.07
N ALA A 74 -24.69 5.75 7.48
CA ALA A 74 -25.87 6.02 6.66
C ALA A 74 -26.00 7.52 6.33
N LEU A 75 -25.76 8.41 7.28
CA LEU A 75 -25.84 9.86 7.06
C LEU A 75 -24.87 10.36 5.99
N TRP A 76 -23.60 9.92 6.02
CA TRP A 76 -22.66 10.36 5.00
C TRP A 76 -22.90 9.66 3.65
N ALA A 77 -23.41 8.42 3.65
CA ALA A 77 -23.82 7.75 2.42
C ALA A 77 -24.99 8.48 1.75
N ILE A 78 -25.98 8.93 2.53
CA ILE A 78 -27.07 9.79 2.03
C ILE A 78 -26.50 11.10 1.48
N TYR A 79 -25.59 11.76 2.19
CA TYR A 79 -24.92 12.96 1.69
C TYR A 79 -24.22 12.70 0.35
N SER A 80 -23.57 11.55 0.19
CA SER A 80 -22.92 11.17 -1.06
C SER A 80 -23.91 11.01 -2.22
N LEU A 81 -25.11 10.48 -1.97
CA LEU A 81 -26.19 10.42 -2.97
C LEU A 81 -26.74 11.82 -3.30
N VAL A 82 -26.85 12.71 -2.32
CA VAL A 82 -27.26 14.10 -2.54
C VAL A 82 -26.28 14.80 -3.50
N LEU A 83 -24.98 14.50 -3.44
CA LEU A 83 -23.98 15.04 -4.38
C LEU A 83 -24.22 14.60 -5.83
N LEU A 84 -24.82 13.42 -6.06
CA LEU A 84 -25.22 12.96 -7.41
C LEU A 84 -26.39 13.78 -7.96
N CYS A 85 -27.36 14.08 -7.10
CA CYS A 85 -28.59 14.78 -7.49
C CYS A 85 -28.41 16.31 -7.58
N ARG A 86 -27.38 16.85 -6.92
CA ARG A 86 -27.16 18.30 -6.85
C ARG A 86 -26.35 18.81 -8.05
N LYS A 87 -26.89 19.82 -8.74
CA LYS A 87 -26.20 20.56 -9.82
C LYS A 87 -25.51 21.80 -9.26
N THR A 88 -24.39 22.16 -9.89
CA THR A 88 -23.60 23.36 -9.61
C THR A 88 -23.41 24.12 -10.92
N PRO A 89 -23.04 25.41 -10.88
CA PRO A 89 -22.80 26.19 -12.11
C PRO A 89 -21.81 25.52 -13.07
N ASP A 90 -20.81 24.80 -12.54
CA ASP A 90 -19.74 24.16 -13.29
C ASP A 90 -20.01 22.68 -13.63
N GLY A 91 -21.19 22.14 -13.27
CA GLY A 91 -21.56 20.73 -13.51
C GLY A 91 -22.10 20.01 -12.27
N PRO A 92 -22.12 18.66 -12.25
CA PRO A 92 -22.65 17.92 -11.11
C PRO A 92 -21.74 18.03 -9.88
N ALA A 93 -22.34 18.16 -8.69
CA ALA A 93 -21.63 18.51 -7.46
C ALA A 93 -20.56 17.49 -7.03
N TYR A 94 -20.69 16.23 -7.45
CA TYR A 94 -19.72 15.17 -7.16
C TYR A 94 -18.44 15.22 -8.02
N LEU A 95 -18.44 15.99 -9.13
CA LEU A 95 -17.28 16.17 -10.01
C LEU A 95 -16.64 17.56 -9.92
N CYS A 96 -17.40 18.57 -9.52
CA CYS A 96 -16.98 19.97 -9.65
C CYS A 96 -16.98 20.67 -8.28
N PRO A 97 -15.87 20.66 -7.51
CA PRO A 97 -14.73 19.76 -7.58
C PRO A 97 -14.98 18.41 -6.88
N VAL A 98 -14.16 17.40 -7.17
CA VAL A 98 -14.24 16.08 -6.52
C VAL A 98 -13.79 16.17 -5.06
N THR A 99 -14.73 16.02 -4.13
CA THR A 99 -14.46 15.95 -2.68
C THR A 99 -14.40 14.52 -2.14
N LEU A 100 -15.17 13.61 -2.74
CA LEU A 100 -15.22 12.18 -2.41
C LEU A 100 -14.70 11.39 -3.60
N THR A 101 -13.51 10.82 -3.49
CA THR A 101 -12.85 10.16 -4.64
C THR A 101 -13.38 8.74 -4.84
N PRO A 102 -13.33 8.21 -6.08
CA PRO A 102 -13.65 6.80 -6.32
C PRO A 102 -12.82 5.85 -5.47
N ALA A 103 -11.54 6.16 -5.26
CA ALA A 103 -10.64 5.36 -4.43
C ALA A 103 -11.09 5.30 -2.95
N MET A 104 -11.62 6.41 -2.41
CA MET A 104 -12.22 6.41 -1.07
C MET A 104 -13.38 5.42 -0.97
N PHE A 105 -14.27 5.39 -1.95
CA PHE A 105 -15.38 4.43 -2.00
C PHE A 105 -14.90 2.99 -2.11
N VAL A 106 -13.86 2.72 -2.91
CA VAL A 106 -13.27 1.38 -3.00
C VAL A 106 -12.67 0.93 -1.66
N CYS A 107 -11.90 1.79 -1.00
CA CYS A 107 -11.38 1.49 0.34
C CYS A 107 -12.52 1.23 1.34
N PHE A 108 -13.58 2.04 1.31
CA PHE A 108 -14.73 1.81 2.18
C PHE A 108 -15.45 0.48 1.89
N MET A 109 -15.60 0.08 0.63
CA MET A 109 -16.16 -1.24 0.29
C MET A 109 -15.28 -2.39 0.81
N LEU A 110 -13.97 -2.27 0.69
CA LEU A 110 -13.03 -3.27 1.22
C LEU A 110 -13.13 -3.37 2.74
N ALA A 111 -13.29 -2.25 3.45
CA ALA A 111 -13.55 -2.24 4.89
C ALA A 111 -14.84 -3.00 5.25
N ASN A 112 -15.93 -2.78 4.50
CA ASN A 112 -17.19 -3.51 4.70
C ASN A 112 -17.07 -5.00 4.38
N ALA A 113 -16.33 -5.37 3.34
CA ALA A 113 -16.06 -6.77 3.00
C ALA A 113 -15.29 -7.47 4.13
N CYS A 114 -14.28 -6.81 4.70
CA CYS A 114 -13.57 -7.27 5.89
C CYS A 114 -14.51 -7.41 7.10
N SER A 115 -15.42 -6.46 7.30
CA SER A 115 -16.41 -6.52 8.38
C SER A 115 -17.36 -7.71 8.25
N ILE A 116 -17.84 -7.99 7.03
CA ILE A 116 -18.68 -9.16 6.76
C ILE A 116 -17.87 -10.44 7.02
N ALA A 117 -16.67 -10.54 6.45
CA ALA A 117 -15.80 -11.70 6.62
C ALA A 117 -15.50 -11.98 8.11
N TRP A 118 -15.20 -10.94 8.89
CA TRP A 118 -15.00 -11.05 10.33
C TRP A 118 -16.22 -11.67 11.02
N SER A 119 -17.43 -11.16 10.76
CA SER A 119 -18.65 -11.69 11.37
C SER A 119 -18.85 -13.18 11.06
N PHE A 120 -18.59 -13.61 9.82
CA PHE A 120 -18.73 -15.02 9.42
C PHE A 120 -17.67 -15.93 10.03
N PHE A 121 -16.41 -15.49 10.11
CA PHE A 121 -15.32 -16.27 10.69
C PHE A 121 -15.42 -16.37 12.20
N PHE A 122 -15.76 -15.27 12.88
CA PHE A 122 -15.91 -15.25 14.33
C PHE A 122 -17.07 -16.15 14.79
N ASP A 123 -18.21 -16.10 14.08
CA ASP A 123 -19.35 -16.99 14.28
C ASP A 123 -19.01 -18.49 14.16
N ARG A 124 -18.04 -18.83 13.30
CA ARG A 124 -17.65 -20.22 12.98
C ARG A 124 -16.40 -20.69 13.73
N ASP A 125 -16.01 -20.00 14.80
CA ASP A 125 -14.83 -20.35 15.61
C ASP A 125 -13.49 -20.31 14.85
N HIS A 126 -13.45 -19.62 13.70
CA HIS A 126 -12.21 -19.37 12.95
C HIS A 126 -11.53 -18.09 13.44
N ILE A 127 -11.14 -18.05 14.72
CA ILE A 127 -10.65 -16.83 15.39
C ILE A 127 -9.39 -16.22 14.78
N GLU A 128 -8.49 -17.00 14.18
CA GLU A 128 -7.32 -16.46 13.47
C GLU A 128 -7.74 -15.70 12.20
N ALA A 129 -8.64 -16.29 11.40
CA ALA A 129 -9.19 -15.65 10.21
C ALA A 129 -10.07 -14.44 10.58
N ALA A 130 -10.81 -14.54 11.69
CA ALA A 130 -11.56 -13.42 12.24
C ALA A 130 -10.64 -12.26 12.62
N PHE A 131 -9.54 -12.54 13.33
CA PHE A 131 -8.53 -11.53 13.66
C PHE A 131 -7.97 -10.83 12.41
N VAL A 132 -7.57 -11.60 11.39
CA VAL A 132 -7.07 -11.02 10.13
C VAL A 132 -8.14 -10.15 9.45
N ALA A 133 -9.39 -10.61 9.43
CA ALA A 133 -10.49 -9.88 8.81
C ALA A 133 -10.79 -8.55 9.55
N ILE A 134 -10.88 -8.56 10.88
CA ILE A 134 -11.15 -7.32 11.65
C ILE A 134 -9.98 -6.33 11.60
N LEU A 135 -8.73 -6.82 11.52
CA LEU A 135 -7.55 -5.97 11.35
C LEU A 135 -7.54 -5.24 10.00
N GLY A 136 -8.13 -5.84 8.96
CA GLY A 136 -8.26 -5.19 7.64
C GLY A 136 -9.18 -3.97 7.64
N ILE A 137 -10.20 -3.94 8.49
CA ILE A 137 -11.19 -2.85 8.54
C ILE A 137 -10.56 -1.48 8.83
N PRO A 138 -9.83 -1.28 9.95
CA PRO A 138 -9.22 0.02 10.27
C PRO A 138 -8.18 0.44 9.23
N ILE A 139 -7.43 -0.50 8.62
CA ILE A 139 -6.45 -0.20 7.56
C ILE A 139 -7.14 0.46 6.37
N PHE A 140 -8.23 -0.14 5.87
CA PHE A 140 -8.96 0.41 4.74
C PHE A 140 -9.68 1.71 5.07
N LEU A 141 -10.17 1.89 6.32
CA LEU A 141 -10.81 3.14 6.74
C LEU A 141 -9.82 4.29 6.90
N VAL A 142 -8.59 4.02 7.37
CA VAL A 142 -7.50 5.01 7.40
C VAL A 142 -7.08 5.42 5.99
N LEU A 143 -7.04 4.48 5.04
CA LEU A 143 -6.79 4.82 3.63
C LEU A 143 -7.93 5.67 3.04
N ALA A 144 -9.19 5.31 3.32
CA ALA A 144 -10.36 6.06 2.86
C ALA A 144 -10.35 7.49 3.40
N ILE A 145 -10.10 7.69 4.69
CA ILE A 145 -10.09 9.02 5.28
C ILE A 145 -8.90 9.86 4.78
N ALA A 146 -7.72 9.26 4.57
CA ALA A 146 -6.56 9.96 4.01
C ALA A 146 -6.82 10.46 2.57
N LEU A 147 -7.44 9.63 1.74
CA LEU A 147 -7.84 10.01 0.38
C LEU A 147 -8.87 11.14 0.40
N SER A 148 -9.86 11.07 1.30
CA SER A 148 -10.88 12.09 1.48
C SER A 148 -10.30 13.41 2.00
N TYR A 149 -9.36 13.36 2.95
CA TYR A 149 -8.66 14.53 3.47
C TYR A 149 -7.91 15.28 2.38
N ARG A 150 -7.13 14.55 1.58
CA ARG A 150 -6.36 15.13 0.47
C ARG A 150 -7.27 15.74 -0.58
N ALA A 151 -8.36 15.05 -0.95
CA ALA A 151 -9.32 15.54 -1.92
C ALA A 151 -10.03 16.81 -1.43
N LEU A 152 -10.48 16.84 -0.17
CA LEU A 152 -11.13 18.01 0.39
C LEU A 152 -10.18 19.21 0.51
N ASP A 153 -8.94 19.00 0.94
CA ASP A 153 -7.93 20.06 1.05
C ASP A 153 -7.64 20.70 -0.33
N ALA A 154 -7.52 19.88 -1.38
CA ALA A 154 -7.34 20.37 -2.75
C ALA A 154 -8.60 21.08 -3.30
N ALA A 155 -9.80 20.57 -2.98
CA ALA A 155 -11.08 21.11 -3.43
C ALA A 155 -11.53 22.38 -2.68
N SER A 156 -11.02 22.61 -1.47
CA SER A 156 -11.46 23.68 -0.57
C SER A 156 -11.44 25.08 -1.20
N PRO A 157 -10.36 25.55 -1.86
CA PRO A 157 -10.35 26.86 -2.53
C PRO A 157 -11.50 27.04 -3.53
N THR A 158 -11.71 26.04 -4.38
CA THR A 158 -12.76 26.08 -5.42
C THR A 158 -14.15 26.07 -4.80
N LEU A 159 -14.38 25.29 -3.74
CA LEU A 159 -15.65 25.27 -3.02
C LEU A 159 -15.97 26.62 -2.38
N VAL A 160 -14.97 27.30 -1.80
CA VAL A 160 -15.16 28.64 -1.22
C VAL A 160 -15.49 29.65 -2.31
N ALA A 161 -14.76 29.64 -3.43
CA ALA A 161 -15.02 30.53 -4.57
C ALA A 161 -16.42 30.35 -5.17
N GLN A 162 -16.96 29.12 -5.17
CA GLN A 162 -18.31 28.79 -5.62
C GLN A 162 -19.42 29.09 -4.58
N GLY A 163 -19.09 29.66 -3.40
CA GLY A 163 -20.05 29.88 -2.31
C GLY A 163 -20.53 28.60 -1.62
N ARG A 164 -19.79 27.49 -1.78
CA ARG A 164 -20.13 26.14 -1.30
C ARG A 164 -19.37 25.71 -0.05
N SER A 165 -19.00 26.67 0.80
CA SER A 165 -18.29 26.40 2.06
C SER A 165 -19.02 25.43 3.00
N ARG A 166 -20.35 25.29 2.86
CA ARG A 166 -21.14 24.29 3.59
C ARG A 166 -20.71 22.85 3.30
N ASP A 167 -20.28 22.55 2.06
CA ASP A 167 -19.81 21.20 1.70
C ASP A 167 -18.55 20.80 2.47
N ILE A 168 -17.68 21.77 2.76
CA ILE A 168 -16.46 21.53 3.53
C ILE A 168 -16.82 21.02 4.94
N TRP A 169 -17.83 21.63 5.56
CA TRP A 169 -18.31 21.22 6.88
C TRP A 169 -19.06 19.90 6.85
N LEU A 170 -19.85 19.64 5.81
CA LEU A 170 -20.55 18.36 5.64
C LEU A 170 -19.56 17.21 5.44
N VAL A 171 -18.51 17.38 4.64
CA VAL A 171 -17.48 16.34 4.49
C VAL A 171 -16.72 16.11 5.80
N ARG A 172 -16.31 17.17 6.50
CA ARG A 172 -15.61 17.04 7.79
C ARG A 172 -16.47 16.38 8.88
N GLY A 173 -17.71 16.85 9.02
CA GLY A 173 -18.63 16.42 10.07
C GLY A 173 -19.28 15.07 9.80
N LEU A 174 -19.76 14.83 8.58
CA LEU A 174 -20.46 13.60 8.24
C LEU A 174 -19.49 12.51 7.78
N VAL A 175 -18.56 12.80 6.87
CA VAL A 175 -17.72 11.77 6.24
C VAL A 175 -16.51 11.44 7.13
N HIS A 176 -15.67 12.42 7.45
CA HIS A 176 -14.41 12.16 8.16
C HIS A 176 -14.66 11.60 9.56
N ASN A 177 -15.59 12.17 10.32
CA ASN A 177 -15.91 11.66 11.66
C ASN A 177 -16.60 10.29 11.63
N ALA A 178 -17.44 9.98 10.64
CA ALA A 178 -18.01 8.64 10.51
C ALA A 178 -16.93 7.58 10.25
N LEU A 179 -16.08 7.81 9.25
CA LEU A 179 -14.99 6.89 8.91
C LEU A 179 -14.01 6.72 10.07
N ALA A 180 -13.66 7.81 10.75
CA ALA A 180 -12.75 7.78 11.89
C ALA A 180 -13.33 7.06 13.10
N MET A 181 -14.63 7.21 13.38
CA MET A 181 -15.32 6.51 14.47
C MET A 181 -15.27 5.00 14.25
N TYR A 182 -15.64 4.57 13.03
CA TYR A 182 -15.65 3.16 12.66
C TYR A 182 -14.25 2.55 12.67
N GLY A 183 -13.27 3.27 12.12
CA GLY A 183 -11.87 2.84 12.09
C GLY A 183 -11.29 2.68 13.50
N THR A 184 -11.56 3.63 14.39
CA THR A 184 -11.04 3.57 15.76
C THR A 184 -11.64 2.41 16.55
N TRP A 185 -12.95 2.20 16.44
CA TRP A 185 -13.62 1.11 17.14
C TRP A 185 -13.10 -0.26 16.69
N THR A 186 -12.92 -0.43 15.38
CA THR A 186 -12.42 -1.68 14.81
C THR A 186 -10.92 -1.89 15.03
N ALA A 187 -10.12 -0.83 15.14
CA ALA A 187 -8.73 -0.92 15.60
C ALA A 187 -8.65 -1.49 17.02
N ILE A 188 -9.42 -0.93 17.96
CA ILE A 188 -9.50 -1.45 19.34
C ILE A 188 -9.98 -2.91 19.33
N ALA A 189 -11.09 -3.20 18.63
CA ALA A 189 -11.64 -4.55 18.53
C ALA A 189 -10.65 -5.55 17.91
N SER A 190 -9.77 -5.13 16.99
CA SER A 190 -8.74 -6.00 16.42
C SER A 190 -7.71 -6.44 17.46
N LEU A 191 -7.38 -5.58 18.42
CA LEU A 191 -6.49 -5.94 19.53
C LEU A 191 -7.18 -6.83 20.57
N LEU A 192 -8.50 -6.71 20.75
CA LEU A 192 -9.27 -7.70 21.50
C LEU A 192 -9.22 -9.07 20.82
N ASN A 193 -9.39 -9.11 19.48
CA ASN A 193 -9.27 -10.36 18.73
C ASN A 193 -7.84 -10.94 18.78
N LEU A 194 -6.81 -10.08 18.80
CA LEU A 194 -5.43 -10.51 19.02
C LEU A 194 -5.26 -11.17 20.39
N ALA A 195 -5.77 -10.55 21.47
CA ALA A 195 -5.72 -11.15 22.81
C ALA A 195 -6.47 -12.48 22.88
N ILE A 196 -7.62 -12.61 22.19
CA ILE A 196 -8.35 -13.88 22.05
C ILE A 196 -7.46 -14.93 21.38
N VAL A 197 -6.82 -14.60 20.25
CA VAL A 197 -5.92 -15.53 19.55
C VAL A 197 -4.76 -15.95 20.46
N ILE A 198 -4.09 -15.00 21.10
CA ILE A 198 -2.96 -15.28 22.01
C ILE A 198 -3.40 -16.19 23.16
N HIS A 199 -4.53 -15.92 23.81
CA HIS A 199 -4.95 -16.74 24.95
C HIS A 199 -5.44 -18.13 24.55
N TYR A 200 -6.26 -18.24 23.50
CA TYR A 200 -6.97 -19.48 23.16
C TYR A 200 -6.30 -20.35 22.11
N ARG A 201 -5.30 -19.85 21.37
CA ARG A 201 -4.62 -20.59 20.28
C ARG A 201 -3.13 -20.78 20.46
N SER A 202 -2.51 -20.18 21.49
CA SER A 202 -1.06 -20.37 21.73
C SER A 202 -0.77 -21.72 22.39
N ASP A 203 0.36 -22.31 22.01
CA ASP A 203 0.96 -23.48 22.67
C ASP A 203 2.44 -23.18 22.99
N PRO A 204 2.84 -23.09 24.27
CA PRO A 204 2.03 -23.27 25.47
C PRO A 204 0.97 -22.17 25.66
N VAL A 205 -0.09 -22.49 26.42
CA VAL A 205 -1.20 -21.56 26.69
C VAL A 205 -0.69 -20.33 27.44
N ILE A 206 -0.90 -19.15 26.86
CA ILE A 206 -0.60 -17.87 27.49
C ILE A 206 -1.78 -17.47 28.37
N SER A 207 -1.51 -16.95 29.58
CA SER A 207 -2.56 -16.56 30.52
C SER A 207 -3.45 -15.44 29.95
N ASN A 208 -4.71 -15.38 30.38
CA ASN A 208 -5.64 -14.33 29.96
C ASN A 208 -5.11 -12.94 30.32
N GLU A 209 -4.50 -12.82 31.51
CA GLU A 209 -3.93 -11.58 32.01
C GLU A 209 -2.76 -11.11 31.13
N ASP A 210 -1.86 -12.01 30.72
CA ASP A 210 -0.70 -11.67 29.90
C ASP A 210 -1.10 -11.34 28.46
N ALA A 211 -2.02 -12.10 27.87
CA ALA A 211 -2.57 -11.82 26.54
C ALA A 211 -3.23 -10.42 26.50
N CYS A 212 -4.01 -10.07 27.52
CA CYS A 212 -4.61 -8.75 27.65
C CYS A 212 -3.57 -7.65 27.85
N THR A 213 -2.51 -7.89 28.63
CA THR A 213 -1.44 -6.92 28.82
C THR A 213 -0.70 -6.64 27.52
N VAL A 214 -0.46 -7.66 26.69
CA VAL A 214 0.12 -7.47 25.35
C VAL A 214 -0.77 -6.59 24.49
N ALA A 215 -2.08 -6.87 24.44
CA ALA A 215 -3.03 -6.06 23.67
C ALA A 215 -3.11 -4.61 24.17
N LEU A 216 -3.16 -4.39 25.48
CA LEU A 216 -3.15 -3.05 26.09
C LEU A 216 -1.83 -2.30 25.82
N ALA A 217 -0.70 -3.00 25.84
CA ALA A 217 0.60 -2.42 25.51
C ALA A 217 0.64 -1.95 24.05
N VAL A 218 0.19 -2.78 23.10
CA VAL A 218 0.06 -2.39 21.69
C VAL A 218 -0.88 -1.19 21.54
N LEU A 219 -2.06 -1.25 22.17
CA LEU A 219 -3.05 -0.16 22.11
C LEU A 219 -2.51 1.15 22.69
N SER A 220 -1.70 1.08 23.74
CA SER A 220 -1.07 2.26 24.35
C SER A 220 -0.14 2.97 23.37
N VAL A 221 0.67 2.20 22.63
CA VAL A 221 1.56 2.73 21.59
C VAL A 221 0.76 3.32 20.45
N GLU A 222 -0.29 2.62 20.00
CA GLU A 222 -1.18 3.10 18.93
C GLU A 222 -1.85 4.43 19.31
N ILE A 223 -2.40 4.55 20.53
CA ILE A 223 -3.03 5.78 21.03
C ILE A 223 -2.03 6.93 21.07
N LEU A 224 -0.83 6.69 21.62
CA LEU A 224 0.20 7.73 21.72
C LEU A 224 0.69 8.19 20.35
N VAL A 225 0.94 7.26 19.43
CA VAL A 225 1.33 7.56 18.04
C VAL A 225 0.20 8.30 17.32
N PHE A 226 -1.04 7.84 17.47
CA PHE A 226 -2.20 8.50 16.86
C PHE A 226 -2.37 9.92 17.41
N TYR A 227 -2.29 10.14 18.72
CA TYR A 227 -2.42 11.49 19.29
C TYR A 227 -1.27 12.41 18.89
N ALA A 228 -0.03 11.91 18.90
CA ALA A 228 1.12 12.70 18.46
C ALA A 228 0.98 13.09 16.97
N THR A 229 0.64 12.13 16.10
CA THR A 229 0.48 12.38 14.67
C THR A 229 -0.72 13.31 14.39
N ASP A 230 -1.87 13.08 15.02
CA ASP A 230 -3.08 13.88 14.83
C ASP A 230 -2.91 15.34 15.31
N LEU A 231 -2.38 15.53 16.52
CA LEU A 231 -2.30 16.86 17.14
C LEU A 231 -1.15 17.71 16.57
N LEU A 232 -0.05 17.08 16.15
CA LEU A 232 1.18 17.78 15.72
C LEU A 232 1.35 17.81 14.20
N LEU A 233 1.11 16.70 13.50
CA LEU A 233 1.45 16.54 12.09
C LEU A 233 0.25 16.73 11.17
N LEU A 234 -0.89 16.14 11.54
CA LEU A 234 -2.07 16.02 10.68
C LEU A 234 -3.13 17.10 10.94
N ASP A 235 -2.85 18.12 11.76
CA ASP A 235 -3.79 19.24 12.01
C ASP A 235 -4.34 19.82 10.71
N ARG A 236 -3.54 19.85 9.63
CA ARG A 236 -3.98 20.26 8.28
C ARG A 236 -5.28 19.60 7.84
N TYR A 237 -5.40 18.32 8.14
CA TYR A 237 -6.44 17.46 7.62
C TYR A 237 -7.47 17.11 8.68
N SER A 238 -7.01 16.73 9.87
CA SER A 238 -7.84 16.09 10.90
C SER A 238 -8.32 17.03 12.01
N ARG A 239 -8.11 18.35 11.90
CA ARG A 239 -8.49 19.33 12.94
C ARG A 239 -9.91 19.10 13.49
N TYR A 240 -10.87 18.84 12.62
CA TYR A 240 -12.28 18.68 12.98
C TYR A 240 -12.72 17.21 13.13
N THR A 241 -11.78 16.26 13.13
CA THR A 241 -12.04 14.84 13.34
C THR A 241 -11.81 14.52 14.81
N ILE A 242 -12.92 14.35 15.54
CA ILE A 242 -12.94 14.26 17.01
C ILE A 242 -13.35 12.85 17.46
N THR A 243 -14.12 12.13 16.65
CA THR A 243 -14.69 10.83 17.02
C THR A 243 -13.69 9.76 17.50
N PRO A 244 -12.43 9.67 17.01
CA PRO A 244 -11.47 8.69 17.56
C PRO A 244 -11.26 8.83 19.07
N TYR A 245 -11.18 10.06 19.56
CA TYR A 245 -10.97 10.36 20.98
C TYR A 245 -12.16 9.92 21.83
N ILE A 246 -13.38 10.12 21.31
CA ILE A 246 -14.62 9.69 21.98
C ILE A 246 -14.67 8.16 22.06
N VAL A 247 -14.32 7.49 20.96
CA VAL A 247 -14.33 6.02 20.89
C VAL A 247 -13.36 5.40 21.90
N VAL A 248 -12.14 5.94 22.02
CA VAL A 248 -11.16 5.47 23.01
C VAL A 248 -11.71 5.59 24.43
N VAL A 249 -12.31 6.73 24.78
CA VAL A 249 -12.92 6.94 26.10
C VAL A 249 -14.03 5.94 26.36
N VAL A 250 -14.97 5.78 25.42
CA VAL A 250 -16.10 4.84 25.55
C VAL A 250 -15.62 3.40 25.71
N ALA A 251 -14.62 2.98 24.93
CA ALA A 251 -14.08 1.63 24.99
C ALA A 251 -13.50 1.30 26.37
N PHE A 252 -12.71 2.21 26.96
CA PHE A 252 -12.12 1.97 28.28
C PHE A 252 -13.12 2.12 29.42
N ILE A 253 -14.12 3.01 29.34
CA ILE A 253 -15.22 3.04 30.31
C ILE A 253 -15.91 1.66 30.33
N GLY A 254 -16.26 1.13 29.16
CA GLY A 254 -16.88 -0.18 29.03
C GLY A 254 -16.01 -1.34 29.55
N SER A 255 -14.70 -1.30 29.28
CA SER A 255 -13.75 -2.30 29.77
C SER A 255 -13.62 -2.29 31.28
N ILE A 256 -13.53 -1.11 31.89
CA ILE A 256 -13.39 -0.95 33.35
C ILE A 256 -14.68 -1.33 34.06
N ASP A 257 -15.83 -0.88 33.55
CA ASP A 257 -17.16 -1.18 34.09
C ASP A 257 -17.40 -2.69 34.25
N LYS A 258 -16.92 -3.50 33.30
CA LYS A 258 -17.05 -4.96 33.37
C LYS A 258 -15.96 -5.65 34.18
N ASN A 259 -14.71 -5.20 34.08
CA ASN A 259 -13.55 -6.01 34.45
C ASN A 259 -12.67 -5.40 35.57
N TRP A 260 -13.13 -4.36 36.26
CA TRP A 260 -12.35 -3.75 37.33
C TRP A 260 -12.11 -4.71 38.50
N VAL A 261 -10.84 -4.91 38.82
CA VAL A 261 -10.36 -5.64 40.00
C VAL A 261 -9.30 -4.80 40.70
N ASP A 262 -9.50 -4.52 41.99
CA ASP A 262 -8.60 -3.69 42.80
C ASP A 262 -7.18 -4.28 42.84
N GLY A 263 -6.19 -3.44 42.53
CA GLY A 263 -4.77 -3.81 42.52
C GLY A 263 -4.33 -4.66 41.31
N ALA A 264 -5.24 -5.10 40.44
CA ALA A 264 -4.87 -5.89 39.27
C ALA A 264 -4.21 -5.05 38.17
N ARG A 265 -3.18 -5.62 37.53
CA ARG A 265 -2.35 -4.95 36.50
C ARG A 265 -3.18 -4.37 35.36
N ASN A 266 -4.05 -5.17 34.76
CA ASN A 266 -4.85 -4.76 33.59
C ASN A 266 -5.96 -3.76 33.95
N SER A 267 -6.48 -3.78 35.18
CA SER A 267 -7.41 -2.77 35.70
C SER A 267 -6.73 -1.40 35.76
N ILE A 268 -5.56 -1.34 36.41
CA ILE A 268 -4.76 -0.12 36.53
C ILE A 268 -4.37 0.39 35.14
N PHE A 269 -3.91 -0.49 34.25
CA PHE A 269 -3.51 -0.12 32.90
C PHE A 269 -4.70 0.46 32.09
N SER A 270 -5.88 -0.16 32.17
CA SER A 270 -7.09 0.34 31.51
C SER A 270 -7.53 1.70 32.07
N ALA A 271 -7.44 1.93 33.38
CA ALA A 271 -7.73 3.22 33.99
C ALA A 271 -6.75 4.31 33.57
N VAL A 272 -5.46 3.99 33.45
CA VAL A 272 -4.45 4.91 32.91
C VAL A 272 -4.78 5.26 31.46
N LEU A 273 -5.13 4.29 30.62
CA LEU A 273 -5.50 4.55 29.23
C LEU A 273 -6.83 5.32 29.09
N LEU A 274 -7.78 5.11 30.00
CA LEU A 274 -8.98 5.97 30.10
C LEU A 274 -8.60 7.41 30.42
N ALA A 275 -7.72 7.64 31.40
CA ALA A 275 -7.26 8.97 31.76
C ALA A 275 -6.53 9.65 30.59
N VAL A 276 -5.63 8.93 29.90
CA VAL A 276 -4.96 9.39 28.68
C VAL A 276 -5.98 9.69 27.57
N GLY A 277 -7.00 8.84 27.40
CA GLY A 277 -8.10 9.04 26.47
C GLY A 277 -8.88 10.33 26.74
N GLY A 278 -9.28 10.55 28.00
CA GLY A 278 -10.01 11.74 28.44
C GLY A 278 -9.20 13.02 28.30
N VAL A 279 -7.93 13.00 28.71
CA VAL A 279 -7.01 14.14 28.51
C VAL A 279 -6.82 14.41 27.02
N GLY A 280 -6.61 13.38 26.20
CA GLY A 280 -6.50 13.50 24.76
C GLY A 280 -7.72 14.15 24.12
N LEU A 281 -8.93 13.72 24.51
CA LEU A 281 -10.19 14.31 24.03
C LEU A 281 -10.29 15.80 24.43
N LEU A 282 -10.00 16.12 25.69
CA LEU A 282 -10.02 17.51 26.17
C LEU A 282 -9.02 18.39 25.40
N VAL A 283 -7.78 17.91 25.23
CA VAL A 283 -6.74 18.59 24.46
C VAL A 283 -7.17 18.78 23.01
N LYS A 284 -7.75 17.75 22.37
CA LYS A 284 -8.24 17.84 21.00
C LYS A 284 -9.33 18.90 20.87
N LEU A 285 -10.29 18.94 21.79
CA LEU A 285 -11.36 19.95 21.78
C LEU A 285 -10.81 21.37 21.97
N ILE A 286 -9.95 21.57 22.97
CA ILE A 286 -9.32 22.86 23.25
C ILE A 286 -8.52 23.33 22.03
N LEU A 287 -7.66 22.48 21.48
CA LEU A 287 -6.83 22.83 20.32
C LEU A 287 -7.69 23.07 19.07
N THR A 288 -8.77 22.32 18.88
CA THR A 288 -9.68 22.52 17.75
C THR A 288 -10.33 23.90 17.82
N VAL A 289 -10.89 24.26 18.99
CA VAL A 289 -11.51 25.58 19.21
C VAL A 289 -10.46 26.69 19.10
N TYR A 290 -9.34 26.56 19.81
CA TYR A 290 -8.26 27.54 19.79
C TYR A 290 -7.72 27.78 18.38
N ARG A 291 -7.41 26.71 17.62
CA ARG A 291 -6.90 26.83 16.25
C ARG A 291 -7.98 27.26 15.26
N HIS A 292 -9.26 26.99 15.52
CA HIS A 292 -10.34 27.52 14.71
C HIS A 292 -10.43 29.04 14.83
N VAL A 293 -10.36 29.57 16.05
CA VAL A 293 -10.42 31.02 16.33
C VAL A 293 -9.15 31.75 15.91
N THR A 294 -7.97 31.21 16.23
CA THR A 294 -6.68 31.89 15.99
C THR A 294 -6.11 31.67 14.60
N ARG A 295 -6.46 30.57 13.93
CA ARG A 295 -5.97 30.20 12.58
C ARG A 295 -7.12 29.67 11.72
N PRO A 296 -8.13 30.50 11.42
CA PRO A 296 -9.31 30.09 10.67
C PRO A 296 -8.92 29.65 9.26
N ARG A 297 -9.21 28.39 8.92
CA ARG A 297 -8.88 27.81 7.60
C ARG A 297 -9.69 28.38 6.44
N THR A 298 -10.79 29.07 6.71
CA THR A 298 -11.62 29.72 5.70
C THR A 298 -11.02 31.04 5.18
N GLN A 299 -10.00 31.60 5.85
CA GLN A 299 -9.52 32.97 5.59
C GLN A 299 -8.10 33.03 4.97
N ILE A 300 -7.33 31.93 5.03
CA ILE A 300 -5.93 31.86 4.56
C ILE A 300 -5.81 31.89 3.01
N GLN A 301 -6.92 31.85 2.27
CA GLN A 301 -6.88 31.80 0.80
C GLN A 301 -6.62 33.16 0.12
N ASN A 302 -6.79 34.29 0.83
CA ASN A 302 -6.57 35.61 0.22
C ASN A 302 -5.08 36.03 0.23
N ASP A 303 -4.28 35.53 1.18
CA ASP A 303 -2.85 35.90 1.29
C ASP A 303 -1.90 34.96 0.54
N VAL A 304 -2.38 33.79 0.11
CA VAL A 304 -1.56 32.75 -0.58
C VAL A 304 -1.32 33.08 -2.06
N ILE A 305 -2.08 34.00 -2.66
CA ILE A 305 -1.79 34.51 -4.01
C ILE A 305 -0.52 35.39 -4.00
N ILE A 306 -0.12 35.92 -2.84
CA ILE A 306 0.96 36.93 -2.74
C ILE A 306 2.30 36.33 -2.24
N SER A 307 2.31 35.11 -1.70
CA SER A 307 3.43 34.61 -0.88
C SER A 307 4.15 33.33 -1.37
N GLN A 308 3.98 32.93 -2.65
CA GLN A 308 4.72 31.80 -3.23
C GLN A 308 6.25 32.00 -3.33
N ASP A 309 6.78 33.17 -2.95
CA ASP A 309 8.14 33.57 -3.30
C ASP A 309 9.24 33.40 -2.24
N ARG A 310 8.98 33.01 -0.98
CA ARG A 310 10.09 33.03 0.01
C ARG A 310 10.10 31.92 1.07
N VAL A 311 11.09 31.05 0.89
CA VAL A 311 11.97 30.40 1.90
C VAL A 311 11.44 29.16 2.64
N ARG A 312 12.11 28.03 2.38
CA ARG A 312 12.10 26.78 3.16
C ARG A 312 13.00 26.90 4.40
N ARG A 313 12.59 26.33 5.54
CA ARG A 313 13.47 25.96 6.70
C ARG A 313 13.01 24.64 7.37
N PRO A 314 13.90 23.93 8.12
CA PRO A 314 13.98 22.46 8.19
C PRO A 314 13.32 21.83 9.43
N GLY A 315 13.04 20.52 9.43
CA GLY A 315 12.39 19.82 10.55
C GLY A 315 12.67 18.30 10.69
N TYR A 316 12.58 17.83 11.94
CA TYR A 316 12.25 16.48 12.48
C TYR A 316 12.88 15.20 11.88
N ARG A 317 13.62 14.42 12.71
CA ARG A 317 14.17 13.08 12.37
C ARG A 317 13.08 11.98 12.51
N GLY A 318 12.89 11.16 11.47
CA GLY A 318 11.88 10.08 11.40
C GLY A 318 12.40 8.70 11.84
N ILE A 319 11.63 7.63 11.55
CA ILE A 319 12.01 6.20 11.77
C ILE A 319 13.35 5.85 11.11
N PHE A 320 13.62 6.49 9.97
CA PHE A 320 14.92 6.52 9.34
C PHE A 320 15.62 7.82 9.72
N VAL A 321 16.89 7.72 10.11
CA VAL A 321 17.74 8.87 10.43
C VAL A 321 18.19 9.58 9.15
N SER A 322 18.35 8.82 8.07
CA SER A 322 18.81 9.26 6.77
C SER A 322 17.98 8.65 5.63
N THR A 323 18.01 9.26 4.46
CA THR A 323 17.44 8.62 3.26
C THR A 323 18.53 7.76 2.60
N PRO A 324 18.18 6.70 1.83
CA PRO A 324 19.19 5.93 1.10
C PRO A 324 20.11 6.78 0.21
N GLY A 325 19.59 7.87 -0.37
CA GLY A 325 20.39 8.83 -1.13
C GLY A 325 21.40 9.56 -0.26
N ASN A 326 20.95 10.16 0.86
CA ASN A 326 21.83 10.85 1.81
C ASN A 326 22.87 9.90 2.43
N GLN A 327 22.47 8.65 2.68
CA GLN A 327 23.35 7.62 3.23
C GLN A 327 24.40 7.16 2.21
N SER A 328 24.01 7.07 0.92
CA SER A 328 24.96 6.83 -0.17
C SER A 328 25.91 8.02 -0.37
N ASP A 329 25.49 9.25 -0.07
CA ASP A 329 26.36 10.42 -0.13
C ASP A 329 27.39 10.43 1.02
N LYS A 330 27.09 9.78 2.16
CA LYS A 330 28.06 9.57 3.26
C LYS A 330 29.21 8.64 2.83
N TYR A 331 28.89 7.54 2.16
CA TYR A 331 29.88 6.58 1.66
C TYR A 331 30.20 6.87 0.19
N TYR A 332 30.99 7.91 -0.04
CA TYR A 332 31.34 8.35 -1.39
C TYR A 332 32.03 7.24 -2.19
N LEU A 333 31.58 7.04 -3.44
CA LEU A 333 32.24 6.23 -4.46
C LEU A 333 32.26 6.99 -5.77
N GLU A 334 33.31 6.80 -6.59
CA GLU A 334 33.46 7.42 -7.92
C GLU A 334 32.39 6.96 -8.92
N ILE A 335 31.57 5.98 -8.55
CA ILE A 335 30.53 5.40 -9.40
C ILE A 335 29.11 5.56 -8.85
N THR A 336 28.94 6.17 -7.66
CA THR A 336 27.62 6.37 -7.06
C THR A 336 26.77 7.31 -7.92
N PRO A 337 25.57 6.91 -8.38
CA PRO A 337 24.72 7.76 -9.22
C PRO A 337 24.30 9.07 -8.57
N ALA A 338 23.98 10.07 -9.40
CA ALA A 338 23.34 11.31 -8.98
C ALA A 338 22.04 11.06 -8.21
N GLY A 339 21.72 11.93 -7.24
CA GLY A 339 20.56 11.80 -6.35
C GLY A 339 19.22 11.61 -7.07
N TRP A 340 19.03 12.23 -8.24
CA TRP A 340 17.81 12.07 -9.05
C TRP A 340 17.58 10.61 -9.50
N THR A 341 18.65 9.84 -9.69
CA THR A 341 18.61 8.43 -10.11
C THR A 341 17.90 7.55 -9.08
N PHE A 342 18.00 7.90 -7.78
CA PHE A 342 17.33 7.17 -6.70
C PHE A 342 15.80 7.31 -6.72
N SER A 343 15.23 8.21 -7.53
CA SER A 343 13.78 8.26 -7.78
C SER A 343 13.23 6.98 -8.43
N ILE A 344 14.09 6.13 -8.99
CA ILE A 344 13.75 4.81 -9.54
C ILE A 344 13.01 3.92 -8.53
N TRP A 345 13.22 4.08 -7.22
CA TRP A 345 12.48 3.37 -6.19
C TRP A 345 10.96 3.63 -6.27
N GLY A 346 10.54 4.86 -6.59
CA GLY A 346 9.14 5.18 -6.79
C GLY A 346 8.53 4.43 -7.99
N PHE A 347 9.29 4.29 -9.08
CA PHE A 347 8.88 3.49 -10.24
C PHE A 347 8.82 2.01 -9.91
N ILE A 348 9.83 1.47 -9.21
CA ILE A 348 9.88 0.07 -8.76
C ILE A 348 8.64 -0.25 -7.92
N TYR A 349 8.36 0.52 -6.86
CA TYR A 349 7.24 0.26 -5.96
C TYR A 349 5.89 0.40 -6.65
N THR A 350 5.74 1.38 -7.54
CA THR A 350 4.51 1.52 -8.34
C THR A 350 4.30 0.30 -9.24
N TRP A 351 5.34 -0.17 -9.93
CA TRP A 351 5.25 -1.35 -10.80
C TRP A 351 4.99 -2.63 -10.02
N GLN A 352 5.59 -2.76 -8.82
CA GLN A 352 5.33 -3.88 -7.92
C GLN A 352 3.85 -3.92 -7.51
N ALA A 353 3.29 -2.78 -7.12
CA ALA A 353 1.88 -2.68 -6.76
C ALA A 353 0.95 -3.06 -7.93
N LEU A 354 1.29 -2.70 -9.17
CA LEU A 354 0.49 -3.04 -10.35
C LEU A 354 0.42 -4.55 -10.62
N TRP A 355 1.53 -5.30 -10.51
CA TRP A 355 1.48 -6.74 -10.76
C TRP A 355 0.88 -7.52 -9.57
N VAL A 356 1.04 -7.01 -8.34
CA VAL A 356 0.32 -7.55 -7.17
C VAL A 356 -1.19 -7.33 -7.34
N LEU A 357 -1.62 -6.16 -7.80
CA LEU A 357 -3.02 -5.91 -8.13
C LEU A 357 -3.52 -6.86 -9.22
N TYR A 358 -2.74 -7.09 -10.28
CA TYR A 358 -3.06 -8.11 -11.29
C TYR A 358 -3.23 -9.51 -10.68
N SER A 359 -2.39 -9.88 -9.72
CA SER A 359 -2.49 -11.14 -8.99
C SER A 359 -3.79 -11.24 -8.18
N ILE A 360 -4.15 -10.18 -7.47
CA ILE A 360 -5.40 -10.09 -6.70
C ILE A 360 -6.62 -10.18 -7.63
N VAL A 361 -6.60 -9.48 -8.77
CA VAL A 361 -7.69 -9.56 -9.76
C VAL A 361 -7.90 -11.00 -10.24
N ASN A 362 -6.83 -11.78 -10.43
CA ASN A 362 -6.95 -13.19 -10.82
C ASN A 362 -7.58 -14.09 -9.75
N LEU A 363 -7.59 -13.70 -8.46
CA LEU A 363 -8.31 -14.43 -7.40
C LEU A 363 -9.83 -14.35 -7.60
N PHE A 364 -10.31 -13.22 -8.11
CA PHE A 364 -11.74 -12.95 -8.31
C PHE A 364 -12.22 -13.25 -9.74
N ARG A 365 -11.31 -13.60 -10.66
CA ARG A 365 -11.64 -13.86 -12.05
C ARG A 365 -11.86 -15.36 -12.28
N THR A 366 -12.97 -15.71 -12.93
CA THR A 366 -13.27 -17.08 -13.35
C THR A 366 -13.14 -17.24 -14.86
N THR A 367 -12.89 -18.47 -15.29
CA THR A 367 -12.74 -18.89 -16.68
C THR A 367 -13.64 -20.10 -16.92
N ALA A 368 -13.81 -20.51 -18.18
CA ALA A 368 -14.58 -21.70 -18.51
C ALA A 368 -14.07 -22.98 -17.82
N GLN A 369 -12.78 -22.99 -17.43
CA GLN A 369 -12.10 -24.12 -16.78
C GLN A 369 -11.98 -23.94 -15.25
N GLY A 370 -12.58 -22.90 -14.67
CA GLY A 370 -12.51 -22.60 -13.23
C GLY A 370 -11.78 -21.29 -12.91
N PRO A 371 -11.33 -21.08 -11.66
CA PRO A 371 -10.70 -19.81 -11.27
C PRO A 371 -9.41 -19.52 -12.06
N ALA A 372 -9.23 -18.26 -12.47
CA ALA A 372 -8.15 -17.85 -13.37
C ALA A 372 -6.75 -18.00 -12.77
N TYR A 373 -6.63 -18.00 -11.44
CA TYR A 373 -5.36 -18.14 -10.72
C TYR A 373 -4.84 -19.59 -10.66
N VAL A 374 -5.69 -20.59 -10.92
CA VAL A 374 -5.31 -22.01 -10.98
C VAL A 374 -5.45 -22.62 -12.38
N ASN A 375 -6.23 -22.00 -13.28
CA ASN A 375 -6.52 -22.55 -14.60
C ASN A 375 -6.15 -21.56 -15.72
N PRO A 376 -4.95 -21.64 -16.32
CA PRO A 376 -3.74 -22.30 -15.79
C PRO A 376 -3.04 -21.45 -14.72
N PRO A 377 -2.12 -22.02 -13.90
CA PRO A 377 -1.48 -21.32 -12.79
C PRO A 377 -0.34 -20.40 -13.27
N VAL A 378 -0.70 -19.32 -13.97
CA VAL A 378 0.27 -18.41 -14.61
C VAL A 378 1.22 -17.76 -13.60
N LEU A 379 0.72 -17.45 -12.40
CA LEU A 379 1.50 -16.92 -11.29
C LEU A 379 1.61 -18.00 -10.19
N PRO A 380 2.70 -18.79 -10.17
CA PRO A 380 2.82 -19.92 -9.26
C PRO A 380 3.06 -19.46 -7.81
N CYS A 381 2.70 -20.28 -6.83
CA CYS A 381 2.92 -20.00 -5.40
C CYS A 381 4.39 -19.65 -5.08
N SER A 382 5.33 -20.34 -5.73
CA SER A 382 6.77 -20.09 -5.59
C SER A 382 7.19 -18.65 -5.93
N LEU A 383 6.49 -17.98 -6.87
CA LEU A 383 6.72 -16.56 -7.15
C LEU A 383 6.43 -15.70 -5.91
N PHE A 384 5.31 -15.94 -5.24
CA PHE A 384 4.91 -15.17 -4.05
C PHE A 384 5.83 -15.43 -2.86
N VAL A 385 6.30 -16.67 -2.67
CA VAL A 385 7.30 -16.99 -1.62
C VAL A 385 8.61 -16.24 -1.86
N LEU A 386 9.15 -16.30 -3.08
CA LEU A 386 10.39 -15.61 -3.44
C LEU A 386 10.25 -14.09 -3.35
N TYR A 387 9.09 -13.56 -3.73
CA TYR A 387 8.81 -12.13 -3.62
C TYR A 387 8.66 -11.67 -2.16
N SER A 388 8.02 -12.46 -1.29
CA SER A 388 7.97 -12.18 0.15
C SER A 388 9.37 -12.16 0.77
N LEU A 389 10.22 -13.14 0.45
CA LEU A 389 11.62 -13.17 0.88
C LEU A 389 12.39 -11.92 0.42
N THR A 390 12.19 -11.52 -0.85
CA THR A 390 12.76 -10.29 -1.40
C THR A 390 12.37 -9.06 -0.57
N ASN A 391 11.09 -8.92 -0.20
CA ASN A 391 10.64 -7.79 0.61
C ASN A 391 11.25 -7.80 2.01
N CYS A 392 11.35 -8.97 2.66
CA CYS A 392 12.02 -9.09 3.95
C CYS A 392 13.49 -8.66 3.87
N CYS A 393 14.23 -9.12 2.87
CA CYS A 393 15.62 -8.73 2.65
C CYS A 393 15.76 -7.22 2.34
N ASN A 394 14.84 -6.65 1.56
CA ASN A 394 14.87 -5.22 1.24
C ASN A 394 14.56 -4.34 2.47
N ILE A 395 13.60 -4.74 3.30
CA ILE A 395 13.31 -4.05 4.58
C ILE A 395 14.52 -4.14 5.51
N ALA A 396 15.15 -5.32 5.61
CA ALA A 396 16.37 -5.49 6.39
C ALA A 396 17.49 -4.55 5.89
N TRP A 397 17.69 -4.47 4.58
CA TRP A 397 18.65 -3.55 3.97
C TRP A 397 18.37 -2.09 4.37
N LEU A 398 17.12 -1.62 4.31
CA LEU A 398 16.78 -0.24 4.67
C LEU A 398 17.20 0.10 6.10
N PHE A 399 16.99 -0.81 7.05
CA PHE A 399 17.35 -0.61 8.45
C PHE A 399 18.83 -0.74 8.74
N LEU A 400 19.52 -1.67 8.06
CA LEU A 400 20.95 -1.89 8.23
C LEU A 400 21.73 -0.72 7.63
N PHE A 401 21.35 -0.28 6.44
CA PHE A 401 22.02 0.80 5.74
C PHE A 401 21.84 2.15 6.45
N ASP A 402 20.63 2.45 6.95
CA ASP A 402 20.36 3.66 7.75
C ASP A 402 21.19 3.75 9.03
N ARG A 403 21.53 2.59 9.63
CA ARG A 403 22.30 2.48 10.87
C ARG A 403 23.80 2.23 10.65
N ASP A 404 24.30 2.48 9.45
CA ASP A 404 25.72 2.32 9.10
C ASP A 404 26.26 0.87 9.14
N TYR A 405 25.40 -0.16 9.20
CA TYR A 405 25.81 -1.56 9.11
C TYR A 405 26.00 -1.99 7.65
N ILE A 406 27.06 -1.50 7.01
CA ILE A 406 27.30 -1.63 5.56
C ILE A 406 27.52 -3.08 5.09
N GLU A 407 28.12 -3.95 5.90
CA GLU A 407 28.32 -5.36 5.59
C GLU A 407 26.98 -6.12 5.56
N GLY A 408 26.15 -5.89 6.58
CA GLY A 408 24.81 -6.44 6.64
C GLY A 408 23.92 -5.92 5.51
N ALA A 409 24.03 -4.63 5.18
CA ALA A 409 23.32 -4.01 4.07
C ALA A 409 23.70 -4.64 2.72
N PHE A 410 24.99 -4.89 2.48
CA PHE A 410 25.47 -5.60 1.30
C PHE A 410 24.85 -7.00 1.18
N VAL A 411 24.92 -7.80 2.25
CA VAL A 411 24.37 -9.17 2.26
C VAL A 411 22.85 -9.15 1.99
N ALA A 412 22.12 -8.23 2.62
CA ALA A 412 20.68 -8.10 2.44
C ALA A 412 20.31 -7.74 0.99
N LEU A 413 21.04 -6.83 0.33
CA LEU A 413 20.82 -6.50 -1.08
C LEU A 413 21.15 -7.66 -2.01
N PHE A 414 22.24 -8.39 -1.75
CA PHE A 414 22.59 -9.57 -2.52
C PHE A 414 21.45 -10.60 -2.54
N PHE A 415 20.90 -10.93 -1.36
CA PHE A 415 19.76 -11.86 -1.27
C PHE A 415 18.48 -11.29 -1.88
N THR A 416 18.29 -9.96 -1.86
CA THR A 416 17.19 -9.29 -2.55
C THR A 416 17.29 -9.50 -4.06
N ALA A 417 18.45 -9.20 -4.66
CA ALA A 417 18.70 -9.36 -6.09
C ALA A 417 18.59 -10.84 -6.52
N PHE A 418 19.21 -11.74 -5.77
CA PHE A 418 19.17 -13.18 -6.05
C PHE A 418 17.75 -13.74 -6.02
N SER A 419 16.95 -13.39 -5.01
CA SER A 419 15.56 -13.84 -4.89
C SER A 419 14.69 -13.33 -6.05
N LEU A 420 14.93 -12.11 -6.53
CA LEU A 420 14.23 -11.54 -7.69
C LEU A 420 14.60 -12.24 -9.01
N ILE A 421 15.86 -12.62 -9.18
CA ILE A 421 16.31 -13.39 -10.36
C ILE A 421 15.66 -14.78 -10.35
N LEU A 422 15.57 -15.44 -9.20
CA LEU A 422 14.85 -16.70 -9.07
C LEU A 422 13.34 -16.53 -9.35
N ALA A 423 12.75 -15.44 -8.85
CA ALA A 423 11.34 -15.12 -9.10
C ALA A 423 11.07 -14.95 -10.61
N LEU A 424 11.96 -14.25 -11.32
CA LEU A 424 11.93 -14.11 -12.77
C LEU A 424 12.00 -15.46 -13.48
N ALA A 425 12.95 -16.33 -13.10
CA ALA A 425 13.10 -17.66 -13.69
C ALA A 425 11.84 -18.52 -13.52
N VAL A 426 11.25 -18.50 -12.32
CA VAL A 426 10.00 -19.21 -12.01
C VAL A 426 8.83 -18.71 -12.86
N THR A 427 8.61 -17.39 -12.91
CA THR A 427 7.49 -16.83 -13.67
C THR A 427 7.68 -16.97 -15.18
N TYR A 428 8.91 -16.90 -15.68
CA TYR A 428 9.21 -17.18 -17.08
C TYR A 428 8.83 -18.59 -17.49
N ARG A 429 9.23 -19.57 -16.69
CA ARG A 429 8.90 -20.97 -16.92
C ARG A 429 7.39 -21.21 -16.86
N SER A 430 6.73 -20.63 -15.85
CA SER A 430 5.28 -20.76 -15.69
C SER A 430 4.52 -20.17 -16.89
N LEU A 431 4.88 -18.96 -17.33
CA LEU A 431 4.21 -18.34 -18.47
C LEU A 431 4.42 -19.15 -19.75
N ASP A 432 5.65 -19.57 -20.06
CA ASP A 432 5.93 -20.35 -21.28
C ASP A 432 5.14 -21.67 -21.31
N TRP A 433 5.02 -22.35 -20.16
CA TRP A 433 4.20 -23.56 -20.02
C TRP A 433 2.69 -23.27 -20.22
N CYS A 434 2.18 -22.21 -19.61
CA CYS A 434 0.75 -21.88 -19.62
C CYS A 434 0.28 -21.21 -20.92
N SER A 435 1.20 -20.73 -21.76
CA SER A 435 0.85 -19.82 -22.85
C SER A 435 -0.02 -20.45 -23.94
N SER A 436 0.18 -21.71 -24.31
CA SER A 436 -0.67 -22.39 -25.30
C SER A 436 -2.12 -22.46 -24.81
N GLN A 437 -2.31 -22.87 -23.55
CA GLN A 437 -3.63 -22.95 -22.91
C GLN A 437 -4.30 -21.57 -22.81
N LEU A 438 -3.54 -20.51 -22.49
CA LEU A 438 -4.09 -19.15 -22.48
C LEU A 438 -4.56 -18.70 -23.86
N VAL A 439 -3.88 -19.09 -24.95
CA VAL A 439 -4.31 -18.76 -26.31
C VAL A 439 -5.58 -19.53 -26.67
N GLU A 440 -5.66 -20.82 -26.38
CA GLU A 440 -6.84 -21.67 -26.61
C GLU A 440 -8.07 -21.16 -25.85
N GLN A 441 -7.88 -20.63 -24.63
CA GLN A 441 -8.94 -20.02 -23.82
C GLN A 441 -9.32 -18.60 -24.27
N GLY A 442 -8.74 -18.06 -25.36
CA GLY A 442 -8.99 -16.68 -25.80
C GLY A 442 -8.38 -15.61 -24.88
N ARG A 443 -7.48 -15.99 -23.97
CA ARG A 443 -6.86 -15.16 -22.92
C ARG A 443 -5.46 -14.66 -23.29
N SER A 444 -5.22 -14.39 -24.57
CA SER A 444 -3.93 -13.87 -25.05
C SER A 444 -3.51 -12.54 -24.40
N VAL A 445 -4.48 -11.78 -23.87
CA VAL A 445 -4.23 -10.54 -23.11
C VAL A 445 -3.43 -10.83 -21.83
N ASP A 446 -3.67 -11.95 -21.14
CA ASP A 446 -2.94 -12.29 -19.91
C ASP A 446 -1.43 -12.47 -20.16
N ILE A 447 -1.08 -13.00 -21.33
CA ILE A 447 0.32 -13.17 -21.72
C ILE A 447 1.02 -11.80 -21.76
N TRP A 448 0.36 -10.78 -22.31
CA TRP A 448 0.88 -9.43 -22.37
C TRP A 448 0.89 -8.75 -21.00
N LEU A 449 -0.14 -8.97 -20.17
CA LEU A 449 -0.18 -8.45 -18.80
C LEU A 449 0.96 -9.01 -17.95
N VAL A 450 1.24 -10.31 -18.02
CA VAL A 450 2.35 -10.93 -17.28
C VAL A 450 3.70 -10.40 -17.79
N ARG A 451 3.89 -10.29 -19.11
CA ARG A 451 5.12 -9.72 -19.68
C ARG A 451 5.33 -8.26 -19.25
N GLY A 452 4.30 -7.43 -19.34
CA GLY A 452 4.37 -6.00 -19.06
C GLY A 452 4.42 -5.68 -17.57
N LEU A 453 3.54 -6.28 -16.76
CA LEU A 453 3.42 -5.98 -15.34
C LEU A 453 4.40 -6.81 -14.51
N VAL A 454 4.43 -8.13 -14.69
CA VAL A 454 5.22 -9.03 -13.83
C VAL A 454 6.67 -9.08 -14.27
N HIS A 455 6.97 -9.50 -15.49
CA HIS A 455 8.36 -9.72 -15.91
C HIS A 455 9.17 -8.42 -15.98
N ASN A 456 8.61 -7.36 -16.55
CA ASN A 456 9.29 -6.06 -16.57
C ASN A 456 9.31 -5.40 -15.18
N GLY A 457 8.30 -5.62 -14.33
CA GLY A 457 8.27 -5.14 -12.94
C GLY A 457 9.33 -5.80 -12.06
N LEU A 458 9.47 -7.13 -12.15
CA LEU A 458 10.53 -7.84 -11.46
C LEU A 458 11.91 -7.54 -12.08
N GLY A 459 11.97 -7.37 -13.41
CA GLY A 459 13.21 -7.04 -14.14
C GLY A 459 13.81 -5.71 -13.74
N ILE A 460 13.00 -4.64 -13.60
CA ILE A 460 13.48 -3.34 -13.12
C ILE A 460 14.03 -3.45 -11.70
N TYR A 461 13.33 -4.19 -10.84
CA TYR A 461 13.69 -4.34 -9.44
C TYR A 461 15.00 -5.13 -9.29
N ALA A 462 15.10 -6.30 -9.95
CA ALA A 462 16.26 -7.18 -9.90
C ALA A 462 17.53 -6.46 -10.36
N THR A 463 17.43 -5.68 -11.43
CA THR A 463 18.58 -4.99 -12.02
C THR A 463 19.05 -3.86 -11.12
N TRP A 464 18.12 -3.07 -10.58
CA TRP A 464 18.47 -1.98 -9.68
C TRP A 464 19.11 -2.49 -8.39
N THR A 465 18.58 -3.58 -7.80
CA THR A 465 19.16 -4.17 -6.59
C THR A 465 20.50 -4.88 -6.85
N SER A 466 20.73 -5.40 -8.06
CA SER A 466 22.05 -5.92 -8.44
C SER A 466 23.08 -4.79 -8.47
N ILE A 467 22.77 -3.66 -9.11
CA ILE A 467 23.64 -2.47 -9.13
C ILE A 467 23.86 -1.92 -7.70
N ALA A 468 22.79 -1.82 -6.90
CA ALA A 468 22.90 -1.38 -5.51
C ALA A 468 23.76 -2.33 -4.66
N THR A 469 23.70 -3.64 -4.93
CA THR A 469 24.58 -4.64 -4.31
C THR A 469 26.05 -4.34 -4.61
N LEU A 470 26.39 -4.03 -5.87
CA LEU A 470 27.77 -3.68 -6.25
C LEU A 470 28.24 -2.37 -5.62
N LEU A 471 27.36 -1.38 -5.46
CA LEU A 471 27.68 -0.16 -4.71
C LEU A 471 27.95 -0.50 -3.24
N ASN A 472 27.10 -1.30 -2.59
CA ASN A 472 27.31 -1.70 -1.19
C ASN A 472 28.56 -2.57 -1.02
N MET A 473 28.89 -3.41 -2.00
CA MET A 473 30.14 -4.16 -2.04
C MET A 473 31.34 -3.21 -2.09
N ALA A 474 31.34 -2.20 -2.97
CA ALA A 474 32.40 -1.21 -3.03
C ALA A 474 32.50 -0.36 -1.74
N MET A 475 31.37 -0.08 -1.08
CA MET A 475 31.36 0.56 0.24
C MET A 475 32.05 -0.33 1.28
N VAL A 476 31.69 -1.62 1.36
CA VAL A 476 32.33 -2.58 2.29
C VAL A 476 33.83 -2.70 2.02
N ILE A 477 34.23 -2.83 0.75
CA ILE A 477 35.65 -2.91 0.37
C ILE A 477 36.43 -1.67 0.83
N THR A 478 35.82 -0.48 0.84
CA THR A 478 36.51 0.78 1.14
C THR A 478 36.42 1.18 2.61
N TYR A 479 35.26 0.97 3.24
CA TYR A 479 34.89 1.61 4.50
C TYR A 479 34.68 0.64 5.67
N SER A 480 34.81 -0.68 5.44
CA SER A 480 34.79 -1.66 6.54
C SER A 480 36.04 -1.53 7.41
N ASP A 481 35.90 -1.84 8.70
CA ASP A 481 36.97 -1.69 9.69
C ASP A 481 38.24 -2.46 9.27
N GLY A 482 39.36 -1.75 9.18
CA GLY A 482 40.66 -2.32 8.80
C GLY A 482 40.92 -2.43 7.30
N SER A 483 40.09 -1.82 6.44
CA SER A 483 40.39 -1.72 5.00
C SER A 483 41.26 -0.52 4.65
N ASP A 484 42.31 -0.76 3.86
CA ASP A 484 43.17 0.27 3.25
C ASP A 484 42.93 0.42 1.74
N ILE A 485 41.87 -0.18 1.20
CA ILE A 485 41.59 -0.18 -0.24
C ILE A 485 40.95 1.15 -0.66
N SER A 486 41.57 1.84 -1.62
CA SER A 486 41.07 3.15 -2.09
C SER A 486 39.69 3.06 -2.78
N VAL A 487 38.90 4.14 -2.65
CA VAL A 487 37.62 4.34 -3.36
C VAL A 487 37.75 4.05 -4.86
N LYS A 488 38.84 4.52 -5.48
CA LYS A 488 39.12 4.30 -6.90
C LYS A 488 39.19 2.81 -7.23
N THR A 489 39.99 2.05 -6.48
CA THR A 489 40.15 0.61 -6.68
C THR A 489 38.83 -0.14 -6.47
N ALA A 490 38.11 0.14 -5.38
CA ALA A 490 36.83 -0.49 -5.08
C ALA A 490 35.78 -0.21 -6.18
N SER A 491 35.74 1.04 -6.66
CA SER A 491 34.86 1.44 -7.77
C SER A 491 35.23 0.74 -9.08
N THR A 492 36.53 0.60 -9.38
CA THR A 492 37.00 -0.18 -10.55
C THR A 492 36.59 -1.65 -10.45
N VAL A 493 36.71 -2.25 -9.26
CA VAL A 493 36.26 -3.64 -9.01
C VAL A 493 34.76 -3.77 -9.26
N ALA A 494 33.94 -2.87 -8.71
CA ALA A 494 32.50 -2.88 -8.92
C ALA A 494 32.10 -2.71 -10.40
N LEU A 495 32.76 -1.82 -11.16
CA LEU A 495 32.55 -1.70 -12.60
C LEU A 495 33.00 -2.95 -13.36
N GLY A 496 34.08 -3.60 -12.92
CA GLY A 496 34.54 -4.88 -13.46
C GLY A 496 33.51 -6.00 -13.28
N VAL A 497 32.94 -6.11 -12.07
CA VAL A 497 31.87 -7.07 -11.79
C VAL A 497 30.61 -6.73 -12.60
N LEU A 498 30.22 -5.45 -12.67
CA LEU A 498 29.09 -5.01 -13.51
C LEU A 498 29.31 -5.35 -14.99
N THR A 499 30.55 -5.24 -15.48
CA THR A 499 30.89 -5.63 -16.86
C THR A 499 30.62 -7.12 -17.07
N ALA A 500 31.08 -7.97 -16.14
CA ALA A 500 30.84 -9.41 -16.20
C ALA A 500 29.34 -9.73 -16.14
N GLU A 501 28.59 -9.07 -15.25
CA GLU A 501 27.13 -9.21 -15.15
C GLU A 501 26.42 -8.81 -16.46
N ILE A 502 26.79 -7.67 -17.06
CA ILE A 502 26.21 -7.22 -18.34
C ILE A 502 26.52 -8.24 -19.45
N VAL A 503 27.76 -8.71 -19.56
CA VAL A 503 28.14 -9.70 -20.60
C VAL A 503 27.36 -11.00 -20.43
N VAL A 504 27.30 -11.53 -19.21
CA VAL A 504 26.54 -12.76 -18.91
C VAL A 504 25.05 -12.55 -19.15
N PHE A 505 24.48 -11.45 -18.66
CA PHE A 505 23.06 -11.13 -18.81
C PHE A 505 22.68 -10.96 -20.27
N VAL A 506 23.38 -10.13 -21.04
CA VAL A 506 23.09 -9.88 -22.46
C VAL A 506 23.28 -11.16 -23.28
N GLY A 507 24.36 -11.91 -23.03
CA GLY A 507 24.60 -13.18 -23.71
C GLY A 507 23.49 -14.20 -23.44
N THR A 508 23.14 -14.40 -22.17
CA THR A 508 22.08 -15.34 -21.79
C THR A 508 20.71 -14.87 -22.30
N ASP A 509 20.36 -13.60 -22.15
CA ASP A 509 19.07 -13.02 -22.55
C ASP A 509 18.83 -13.05 -24.08
N LEU A 510 19.84 -12.69 -24.88
CA LEU A 510 19.68 -12.59 -26.33
C LEU A 510 19.76 -13.95 -27.04
N PHE A 511 20.57 -14.88 -26.54
CA PHE A 511 20.87 -16.15 -27.21
C PHE A 511 20.20 -17.36 -26.57
N LEU A 512 20.16 -17.45 -25.24
CA LEU A 512 19.68 -18.66 -24.55
C LEU A 512 18.23 -18.52 -24.08
N LEU A 513 17.87 -17.34 -23.57
CA LEU A 513 16.60 -17.09 -22.88
C LEU A 513 15.59 -16.35 -23.75
N ASP A 514 15.85 -16.11 -25.04
CA ASP A 514 14.89 -15.45 -25.96
C ASP A 514 13.49 -16.08 -25.89
N ARG A 515 13.42 -17.40 -25.72
CA ARG A 515 12.18 -18.13 -25.52
C ARG A 515 11.30 -17.51 -24.40
N TYR A 516 11.94 -17.09 -23.31
CA TYR A 516 11.33 -16.67 -22.06
C TYR A 516 11.32 -15.14 -21.87
N SER A 517 12.44 -14.47 -22.16
CA SER A 517 12.71 -13.09 -21.77
C SER A 517 12.64 -12.09 -22.94
N ARG A 518 12.20 -12.50 -24.14
CA ARG A 518 12.12 -11.63 -25.34
C ARG A 518 11.52 -10.24 -25.07
N TYR A 519 10.48 -10.18 -24.25
CA TYR A 519 9.73 -8.94 -23.96
C TYR A 519 10.12 -8.28 -22.64
N THR A 520 11.16 -8.77 -21.95
CA THR A 520 11.71 -8.12 -20.76
C THR A 520 12.81 -7.16 -21.18
N ILE A 521 12.50 -5.87 -21.15
CA ILE A 521 13.35 -4.79 -21.66
C ILE A 521 13.89 -3.94 -20.50
N THR A 522 13.17 -3.87 -19.38
CA THR A 522 13.52 -3.00 -18.25
C THR A 522 14.93 -3.17 -17.72
N PRO A 523 15.56 -4.37 -17.65
CA PRO A 523 16.95 -4.47 -17.19
C PRO A 523 17.93 -3.61 -18.00
N TYR A 524 17.80 -3.59 -19.32
CA TYR A 524 18.64 -2.78 -20.20
C TYR A 524 18.45 -1.29 -19.95
N LEU A 525 17.20 -0.86 -19.74
CA LEU A 525 16.88 0.54 -19.41
C LEU A 525 17.50 0.96 -18.08
N VAL A 526 17.45 0.09 -17.06
CA VAL A 526 18.00 0.38 -15.73
C VAL A 526 19.51 0.53 -15.76
N VAL A 527 20.22 -0.35 -16.47
CA VAL A 527 21.69 -0.23 -16.63
C VAL A 527 22.06 1.11 -17.26
N VAL A 528 21.37 1.50 -18.33
CA VAL A 528 21.60 2.79 -19.00
C VAL A 528 21.32 3.96 -18.05
N VAL A 529 20.18 3.96 -17.36
CA VAL A 529 19.81 5.03 -16.42
C VAL A 529 20.79 5.13 -15.25
N ALA A 530 21.22 4.00 -14.69
CA ALA A 530 22.18 3.98 -13.59
C ALA A 530 23.56 4.53 -14.00
N LEU A 531 24.04 4.16 -15.19
CA LEU A 531 25.31 4.64 -15.73
C LEU A 531 25.25 6.12 -16.15
N ILE A 532 24.12 6.58 -16.72
CA ILE A 532 23.87 8.02 -16.94
C ILE A 532 23.91 8.77 -15.61
N GLY A 533 23.22 8.25 -14.59
CA GLY A 533 23.24 8.80 -13.24
C GLY A 533 24.64 8.90 -12.67
N SER A 534 25.45 7.85 -12.83
CA SER A 534 26.84 7.77 -12.39
C SER A 534 27.75 8.82 -13.07
N ILE A 535 27.73 8.88 -14.40
CA ILE A 535 28.51 9.86 -15.17
C ILE A 535 28.07 11.29 -14.85
N SER A 536 26.75 11.53 -14.75
CA SER A 536 26.23 12.87 -14.48
C SER A 536 26.72 13.45 -13.14
N LYS A 537 27.09 12.61 -12.17
CA LYS A 537 27.63 13.02 -10.87
C LYS A 537 29.16 13.01 -10.82
N ASN A 538 29.82 12.03 -11.44
CA ASN A 538 31.24 11.72 -11.19
C ASN A 538 32.14 11.83 -12.44
N TRP A 539 31.72 12.54 -13.49
CA TRP A 539 32.58 12.72 -14.66
C TRP A 539 33.80 13.59 -14.35
N GLU A 540 34.99 13.01 -14.45
CA GLU A 540 36.27 13.71 -14.39
C GLU A 540 37.11 13.34 -15.62
N SER A 541 37.66 14.36 -16.29
CA SER A 541 38.42 14.16 -17.52
C SER A 541 39.71 13.39 -17.24
N GLY A 542 39.91 12.27 -17.93
CA GLY A 542 41.10 11.42 -17.75
C GLY A 542 41.03 10.44 -16.57
N ALA A 543 39.99 10.49 -15.74
CA ALA A 543 39.85 9.55 -14.62
C ALA A 543 39.45 8.14 -15.10
N THR A 544 40.09 7.12 -14.55
CA THR A 544 39.92 5.71 -14.95
C THR A 544 38.45 5.27 -14.85
N ASN A 545 37.79 5.53 -13.72
CA ASN A 545 36.41 5.09 -13.50
C ASN A 545 35.40 5.92 -14.30
N SER A 546 35.67 7.20 -14.59
CA SER A 546 34.83 7.99 -15.50
C SER A 546 34.86 7.43 -16.92
N ILE A 547 36.06 7.14 -17.45
CA ILE A 547 36.22 6.52 -18.77
C ILE A 547 35.56 5.14 -18.80
N PHE A 548 35.80 4.30 -17.78
CA PHE A 548 35.23 2.95 -17.71
C PHE A 548 33.69 3.00 -17.66
N THR A 549 33.11 3.89 -16.85
CA THR A 549 31.65 4.08 -16.78
C THR A 549 31.07 4.57 -18.11
N ALA A 550 31.76 5.47 -18.84
CA ALA A 550 31.34 5.93 -20.17
C ALA A 550 31.38 4.82 -21.22
N VAL A 551 32.41 3.98 -21.21
CA VAL A 551 32.49 2.80 -22.07
C VAL A 551 31.35 1.83 -21.75
N LEU A 552 31.09 1.56 -20.47
CA LEU A 552 29.96 0.72 -20.06
C LEU A 552 28.61 1.31 -20.45
N LEU A 553 28.44 2.63 -20.39
CA LEU A 553 27.22 3.29 -20.85
C LEU A 553 27.03 3.09 -22.35
N ALA A 554 28.09 3.23 -23.15
CA ALA A 554 28.03 2.98 -24.58
C ALA A 554 27.67 1.52 -24.89
N VAL A 555 28.31 0.56 -24.19
CA VAL A 555 28.00 -0.88 -24.32
C VAL A 555 26.56 -1.18 -23.89
N GLY A 556 26.10 -0.65 -22.76
CA GLY A 556 24.73 -0.83 -22.27
C GLY A 556 23.68 -0.23 -23.20
N SER A 557 23.97 0.95 -23.77
CA SER A 557 23.10 1.61 -24.75
C SER A 557 23.01 0.84 -26.06
N LEU A 558 24.15 0.32 -26.55
CA LEU A 558 24.18 -0.57 -27.71
C LEU A 558 23.42 -1.87 -27.44
N ALA A 559 23.60 -2.46 -26.26
CA ALA A 559 22.88 -3.68 -25.86
C ALA A 559 21.37 -3.45 -25.80
N LEU A 560 20.91 -2.31 -25.28
CA LEU A 560 19.50 -1.90 -25.30
C LEU A 560 18.98 -1.78 -26.73
N LEU A 561 19.72 -1.10 -27.62
CA LEU A 561 19.34 -0.95 -29.02
C LEU A 561 19.23 -2.32 -29.71
N VAL A 562 20.23 -3.18 -29.52
CA VAL A 562 20.24 -4.54 -30.05
C VAL A 562 19.05 -5.33 -29.51
N LYS A 563 18.75 -5.26 -28.21
CA LYS A 563 17.57 -5.91 -27.61
C LYS A 563 16.29 -5.43 -28.26
N LEU A 564 16.09 -4.12 -28.43
CA LEU A 564 14.90 -3.57 -29.06
C LEU A 564 14.75 -4.03 -30.52
N VAL A 565 15.82 -3.91 -31.31
CA VAL A 565 15.83 -4.33 -32.72
C VAL A 565 15.55 -5.82 -32.84
N LEU A 566 16.23 -6.67 -32.06
CA LEU A 566 16.02 -8.11 -32.10
C LEU A 566 14.64 -8.50 -31.61
N THR A 567 14.11 -7.87 -30.56
CA THR A 567 12.75 -8.13 -30.07
C THR A 567 11.71 -7.78 -31.12
N ILE A 568 11.82 -6.63 -31.78
CA ILE A 568 10.92 -6.22 -32.88
C ILE A 568 11.07 -7.17 -34.07
N TYR A 569 12.30 -7.40 -34.54
CA TYR A 569 12.57 -8.29 -35.66
C TYR A 569 12.05 -9.71 -35.42
N ARG A 570 12.31 -10.29 -34.25
CA ARG A 570 11.83 -11.63 -33.88
C ARG A 570 10.33 -11.64 -33.62
N HIS A 571 9.72 -10.56 -33.17
CA HIS A 571 8.26 -10.47 -33.04
C HIS A 571 7.58 -10.54 -34.40
N VAL A 572 8.10 -9.81 -35.39
CA VAL A 572 7.56 -9.76 -36.76
C VAL A 572 7.88 -11.05 -37.55
N THR A 573 9.12 -11.55 -37.49
CA THR A 573 9.54 -12.70 -38.31
C THR A 573 9.29 -14.06 -37.67
N ARG A 574 9.23 -14.12 -36.34
CA ARG A 574 9.06 -15.37 -35.56
C ARG A 574 8.08 -15.14 -34.39
N PRO A 575 6.81 -14.77 -34.68
CA PRO A 575 5.81 -14.55 -33.63
C PRO A 575 5.62 -15.84 -32.83
N ARG A 576 5.60 -15.71 -31.49
CA ARG A 576 5.52 -16.87 -30.59
C ARG A 576 4.12 -17.45 -30.48
N TYR A 577 3.08 -16.65 -30.75
CA TYR A 577 1.67 -17.07 -30.73
C TYR A 577 0.93 -16.42 -31.90
N THR A 578 0.25 -17.23 -32.69
CA THR A 578 -0.65 -16.78 -33.75
C THR A 578 -2.05 -16.70 -33.14
N SER A 579 -2.57 -15.50 -32.88
CA SER A 579 -3.97 -15.36 -32.46
C SER A 579 -4.87 -15.80 -33.62
N HIS A 580 -5.75 -16.78 -33.42
CA HIS A 580 -6.73 -17.25 -34.42
C HIS A 580 -7.72 -16.19 -34.91
N VAL A 581 -7.63 -14.95 -34.42
CA VAL A 581 -8.49 -13.83 -34.80
C VAL A 581 -8.34 -13.46 -36.29
N THR A 582 -7.26 -13.85 -36.97
CA THR A 582 -7.04 -13.51 -38.39
C THR A 582 -7.51 -14.60 -39.36
N SER A 583 -7.95 -15.79 -38.92
CA SER A 583 -8.36 -16.87 -39.84
C SER A 583 -9.87 -16.91 -40.15
N THR A 584 -10.71 -16.18 -39.41
CA THR A 584 -12.17 -16.14 -39.67
C THR A 584 -12.61 -15.02 -40.61
N LEU A 585 -11.76 -14.02 -40.87
CA LEU A 585 -12.05 -12.95 -41.85
C LEU A 585 -11.60 -13.27 -43.29
N SER A 586 -10.90 -14.39 -43.53
CA SER A 586 -10.45 -14.78 -44.88
C SER A 586 -11.21 -15.97 -45.50
N LYS A 587 -12.20 -16.55 -44.80
CA LYS A 587 -12.95 -17.73 -45.28
C LYS A 587 -14.46 -17.54 -45.44
N SER A 588 -15.00 -16.33 -45.29
CA SER A 588 -16.43 -16.06 -45.51
C SER A 588 -16.75 -15.25 -46.75
N GLN A 589 -15.77 -14.93 -47.61
CA GLN A 589 -16.03 -14.33 -48.91
C GLN A 589 -15.08 -14.89 -49.97
N LEU A 590 -15.53 -15.96 -50.62
CA LEU A 590 -15.34 -16.21 -52.05
C LEU A 590 -16.54 -17.09 -52.49
N PRO A 591 -17.20 -16.75 -53.61
CA PRO A 591 -18.45 -17.36 -54.06
C PRO A 591 -18.35 -18.86 -54.38
#